data_AF-A0A5J4QXD3-F1
#
_entry.id   AF-A0A5J4QXD3-F1
#
_cell.length_a   1.000
_cell.length_b   1.000
_cell.length_c   1.000
_cell.angle_alpha   90.00
_cell.angle_beta   90.00
_cell.angle_gamma   90.00
#
_symmetry.space_group_name_H-M   'P 1'
#
loop_
_entity.id
_entity.type
_entity.pdbx_description
1 polymer ?
#
loop_
_entity_poly.entity_id
_entity_poly.type
_entity_poly.pdbx_seq_one_letter_code
_entity_poly.pdbx_strand_id
1 'polypeptide(L)'
;MAQKLEANYYFAHPYSSGKRGLNEYTNKLIRQYIPKKEAFTDYTDEQIVNIQHKLNRRPGKLLNFDNPKYCFFKYFNQKTNSCIEYLNLPELE
;
A
#
# COMPACT_ATOMS: atom_id res chain seq x y z
N MET A 1 -5.73 -0.16 18.07
CA MET A 1 -6.23 -0.44 16.71
C MET A 1 -5.82 -1.81 16.20
N ALA A 2 -4.52 -2.15 16.16
CA ALA A 2 -4.04 -3.47 15.72
C ALA A 2 -4.69 -4.64 16.48
N GLN A 3 -4.77 -4.57 17.81
CA GLN A 3 -5.44 -5.59 18.64
C GLN A 3 -6.93 -5.76 18.31
N LYS A 4 -7.63 -4.67 17.97
CA LYS A 4 -9.07 -4.70 17.59
C LYS A 4 -9.28 -5.31 16.21
N LEU A 5 -8.28 -5.21 15.33
CA LEU A 5 -8.31 -5.75 13.97
C LEU A 5 -7.62 -7.12 13.88
N GLU A 6 -7.20 -7.69 15.02
CA GLU A 6 -6.43 -8.95 15.07
C GLU A 6 -5.22 -8.96 14.13
N ALA A 7 -4.60 -7.79 13.96
CA ALA A 7 -3.49 -7.60 13.04
C ALA A 7 -2.15 -7.66 13.76
N ASN A 8 -1.18 -8.35 13.16
CA ASN A 8 0.21 -8.35 13.61
C ASN A 8 0.84 -6.96 13.42
N TYR A 9 1.78 -6.60 14.29
CA TYR A 9 2.55 -5.37 14.19
C TYR A 9 4.06 -5.67 14.28
N TYR A 10 4.86 -4.86 13.58
CA TYR A 10 6.30 -5.05 13.47
C TYR A 10 7.01 -3.69 13.57
N PHE A 11 8.18 -3.67 14.22
CA PHE A 11 9.03 -2.49 14.31
C PHE A 11 10.34 -2.70 13.57
N ALA A 12 10.83 -1.65 12.91
CA ALA A 12 12.20 -1.63 12.41
C ALA A 12 13.19 -1.52 13.58
N HIS A 13 14.37 -2.13 13.45
CA HIS A 13 15.42 -1.92 14.45
C HIS A 13 15.86 -0.45 14.48
N PRO A 14 16.30 0.05 15.65
CA PRO A 14 16.94 1.35 15.77
C PRO A 14 18.07 1.50 14.75
N TYR A 15 18.23 2.73 14.23
CA TYR A 15 19.28 3.10 13.27
C TYR A 15 19.35 2.27 11.98
N SER A 16 18.28 1.53 11.66
CA SER A 16 18.20 0.68 10.46
C SER A 16 17.25 1.28 9.41
N SER A 17 17.58 2.44 8.85
CA SER A 17 16.76 3.15 7.85
C SER A 17 16.42 2.26 6.64
N GLY A 18 17.33 1.40 6.21
CA GLY A 18 17.11 0.45 5.11
C GLY A 18 15.91 -0.47 5.29
N LYS A 19 15.52 -0.82 6.54
CA LYS A 19 14.31 -1.63 6.82
C LYS A 19 13.00 -0.91 6.48
N ARG A 20 13.06 0.38 6.14
CA ARG A 20 11.93 1.24 5.77
C ARG A 20 12.07 1.82 4.36
N GLY A 21 12.98 1.30 3.53
CA GLY A 21 13.31 1.91 2.24
C GLY A 21 12.11 2.19 1.34
N LEU A 22 11.12 1.28 1.30
CA LEU A 22 9.90 1.49 0.51
C LEU A 22 9.01 2.61 1.05
N ASN A 23 8.92 2.74 2.38
CA ASN A 23 8.16 3.81 3.03
C ASN A 23 8.83 5.17 2.77
N GLU A 24 10.16 5.23 2.84
CA GLU A 24 10.94 6.44 2.54
C GLU A 24 10.82 6.85 1.07
N TYR A 25 10.87 5.89 0.15
CA TYR A 25 10.62 6.13 -1.26
C TYR A 25 9.22 6.69 -1.51
N THR A 26 8.19 6.08 -0.90
CA THR A 26 6.80 6.54 -1.04
C THR A 26 6.60 7.95 -0.48
N ASN A 27 7.19 8.25 0.68
CA ASN A 27 7.17 9.60 1.26
C ASN A 27 7.82 10.63 0.33
N LYS A 28 8.91 10.27 -0.36
CA LYS A 28 9.53 11.15 -1.37
C LYS A 28 8.58 11.44 -2.53
N LEU A 29 7.79 10.47 -2.98
CA LEU A 29 6.79 10.68 -4.04
C LEU A 29 5.66 11.60 -3.59
N ILE A 30 5.14 11.43 -2.37
CA ILE A 30 4.11 12.31 -1.80
C ILE A 30 4.63 13.76 -1.74
N ARG A 31 5.90 13.95 -1.35
CA ARG A 31 6.54 15.26 -1.27
C ARG A 31 6.81 15.94 -2.61
N GLN A 32 6.60 15.25 -3.75
CA GLN A 32 6.55 15.92 -5.06
C GLN A 32 5.26 16.72 -5.26
N TYR A 33 4.20 16.38 -4.53
CA TYR A 33 2.91 17.06 -4.59
C TYR A 33 2.67 17.99 -3.40
N ILE A 34 3.26 17.69 -2.23
CA ILE A 34 3.11 18.48 -1.00
C ILE A 34 4.51 18.87 -0.48
N PRO A 35 5.02 20.06 -0.83
CA PRO A 35 6.37 20.52 -0.47
C PRO A 35 6.65 20.50 1.05
N LYS A 36 7.93 20.42 1.44
CA LYS A 36 8.39 20.24 2.84
C LYS A 36 7.92 21.35 3.81
N LYS A 37 7.55 22.52 3.30
CA LYS A 37 7.13 23.68 4.11
C LYS A 37 5.61 23.86 4.18
N GLU A 38 4.85 22.98 3.54
CA GLU A 38 3.40 23.01 3.55
C GLU A 38 2.87 21.90 4.44
N ALA A 39 1.80 22.21 5.16
CA ALA A 39 1.12 21.26 6.01
C ALA A 39 0.08 20.49 5.19
N PHE A 40 -0.15 19.22 5.51
CA PHE A 40 -1.21 18.45 4.86
C PHE A 40 -2.61 19.02 5.15
N THR A 41 -2.76 19.78 6.24
CA THR A 41 -3.99 20.48 6.61
C THR A 41 -4.34 21.63 5.68
N ASP A 42 -3.37 22.11 4.89
CA ASP A 42 -3.58 23.18 3.91
C ASP A 42 -4.26 22.66 2.63
N TYR A 43 -4.44 21.34 2.53
CA TYR A 43 -5.02 20.65 1.39
C TYR A 43 -6.38 20.07 1.77
N THR A 44 -7.33 20.12 0.84
CA THR A 44 -8.63 19.47 1.02
C THR A 44 -8.50 17.95 0.92
N ASP A 45 -9.41 17.22 1.54
CA ASP A 45 -9.46 15.75 1.42
C ASP A 45 -9.53 15.31 -0.05
N GLU A 46 -10.23 16.06 -0.90
CA GLU A 46 -10.30 15.79 -2.35
C GLU A 46 -8.93 15.94 -3.03
N GLN A 47 -8.16 16.96 -2.67
CA GLN A 47 -6.79 17.12 -3.18
C GLN A 47 -5.90 15.95 -2.74
N ILE A 48 -6.00 15.52 -1.48
CA ILE A 48 -5.25 14.39 -0.94
C ILE A 48 -5.62 13.09 -1.68
N VAL A 49 -6.91 12.83 -1.88
CA VAL A 49 -7.40 11.66 -2.64
C VAL A 49 -6.90 11.70 -4.09
N ASN A 50 -6.90 12.87 -4.72
CA ASN A 50 -6.38 13.04 -6.08
C ASN A 50 -4.89 12.74 -6.17
N ILE A 51 -4.09 13.17 -5.19
CA ILE A 51 -2.65 12.83 -5.10
C ILE A 51 -2.48 11.32 -4.92
N GLN A 52 -3.23 10.70 -4.01
CA GLN A 52 -3.22 9.25 -3.81
C GLN A 52 -3.55 8.49 -5.11
N HIS A 53 -4.57 8.94 -5.86
CA HIS A 53 -4.93 8.34 -7.14
C HIS A 53 -3.81 8.44 -8.17
N LYS A 54 -3.15 9.61 -8.29
CA LYS A 54 -2.01 9.80 -9.18
C LYS A 54 -0.86 8.85 -8.83
N LEU A 55 -0.52 8.72 -7.54
CA LEU A 55 0.53 7.83 -7.08
C LEU A 55 0.19 6.35 -7.36
N ASN A 56 -1.02 5.92 -7.04
CA ASN A 56 -1.44 4.52 -7.22
C ASN A 56 -1.62 4.10 -8.68
N ARG A 57 -1.84 5.06 -9.59
CA ARG A 57 -1.93 4.83 -11.04
C ARG A 57 -0.60 5.02 -11.77
N ARG A 58 0.45 5.49 -11.08
CA ARG A 58 1.76 5.73 -11.68
C ARG A 58 2.47 4.41 -12.01
N PRO A 59 2.91 4.18 -13.26
CA PRO A 59 3.79 3.07 -13.62
C PRO A 59 5.07 3.02 -12.78
N GLY A 60 5.38 1.84 -12.21
CA GLY A 60 6.58 1.63 -11.40
C GLY A 60 7.58 0.69 -12.08
N LYS A 61 8.86 1.08 -12.17
CA LYS A 61 9.91 0.23 -12.80
C LYS A 61 10.03 -1.15 -12.13
N LEU A 62 9.95 -1.20 -10.80
CA LEU A 62 9.99 -2.47 -10.05
C LEU A 62 8.75 -3.36 -10.27
N LEU A 63 7.69 -2.80 -10.84
CA LEU A 63 6.47 -3.51 -11.20
C LEU A 63 6.41 -3.79 -12.71
N ASN A 64 7.55 -3.82 -13.41
CA ASN A 64 7.60 -3.96 -14.87
C ASN A 64 6.77 -2.89 -15.60
N PHE A 65 6.74 -1.67 -15.06
CA PHE A 65 5.92 -0.56 -15.54
C PHE A 65 4.40 -0.75 -15.41
N ASP A 66 3.93 -1.74 -14.66
CA ASP A 66 2.55 -1.76 -14.19
C ASP A 66 2.31 -0.71 -13.08
N ASN A 67 1.05 -0.37 -12.85
CA ASN A 67 0.67 0.55 -11.78
C ASN A 67 0.35 -0.21 -10.46
N PRO A 68 0.71 0.36 -9.30
CA PRO A 68 0.49 -0.27 -7.99
C PRO A 68 -0.96 -0.69 -7.73
N LYS A 69 -1.94 0.12 -8.15
CA LYS A 69 -3.37 -0.19 -8.02
C LYS A 69 -3.69 -1.54 -8.68
N TYR A 70 -3.30 -1.69 -9.94
CA TYR A 70 -3.56 -2.90 -10.70
C TYR A 70 -2.87 -4.12 -10.08
N CYS A 71 -1.59 -4.01 -9.73
CA CYS A 71 -0.85 -5.10 -9.09
C CYS A 71 -1.49 -5.54 -7.77
N PHE A 72 -1.94 -4.59 -6.95
CA PHE A 72 -2.63 -4.87 -5.69
C PHE A 72 -3.92 -5.66 -5.91
N PHE A 73 -4.81 -5.19 -6.79
CA PHE A 73 -6.08 -5.89 -7.05
C PHE A 73 -5.87 -7.24 -7.74
N LYS A 74 -4.87 -7.37 -8.62
CA LYS A 74 -4.49 -8.65 -9.22
C LYS A 74 -4.08 -9.66 -8.14
N TYR A 75 -3.20 -9.26 -7.22
CA TYR A 75 -2.78 -10.11 -6.10
C TYR A 75 -3.95 -10.47 -5.16
N PHE A 76 -4.78 -9.49 -4.81
CA PHE A 76 -5.92 -9.69 -3.93
C PHE A 76 -6.95 -10.65 -4.53
N ASN A 77 -7.27 -10.50 -5.81
CA ASN A 77 -8.21 -11.38 -6.51
C ASN A 77 -7.68 -12.81 -6.63
N GLN A 78 -6.38 -12.99 -6.88
CA GLN A 78 -5.77 -14.32 -6.89
C GLN A 78 -5.88 -15.01 -5.53
N LYS A 79 -5.61 -14.28 -4.45
CA LYS A 79 -5.65 -14.83 -3.10
C LYS A 79 -7.07 -15.16 -2.64
N THR A 80 -8.03 -14.29 -2.95
CA THR A 80 -9.45 -14.52 -2.62
C THR A 80 -10.04 -15.70 -3.38
N ASN A 81 -9.78 -15.81 -4.69
CA ASN A 81 -10.22 -16.97 -5.48
C ASN A 81 -9.65 -18.29 -4.92
N SER A 82 -8.37 -18.29 -4.54
CA SER A 82 -7.74 -19.45 -3.90
C SER A 82 -8.43 -19.80 -2.58
N CYS A 83 -8.72 -18.83 -1.71
CA CYS A 83 -9.45 -19.09 -0.45
C CYS A 83 -10.87 -19.64 -0.68
N ILE A 84 -11.58 -19.15 -1.70
CA ILE A 84 -12.92 -19.65 -2.05
C ILE A 84 -12.85 -21.11 -2.52
N GLU A 85 -11.82 -21.48 -3.30
CA GLU A 85 -11.61 -22.89 -3.69
C GLU A 85 -11.35 -23.77 -2.45
N TYR A 86 -10.55 -23.32 -1.47
CA TYR A 86 -10.30 -24.06 -0.24
C TYR A 86 -11.57 -24.24 0.64
N LEU A 87 -12.47 -23.25 0.65
CA LEU A 87 -13.72 -23.31 1.41
C LEU A 87 -14.80 -24.17 0.74
N ASN A 88 -14.62 -24.53 -0.54
CA ASN A 88 -15.53 -25.40 -1.31
C ASN A 88 -14.98 -26.83 -1.46
N LEU A 89 -13.89 -27.18 -0.78
CA LEU A 89 -13.44 -28.57 -0.71
C LEU A 89 -14.45 -29.36 0.14
N PRO A 90 -14.98 -30.50 -0.36
CA PRO A 90 -15.79 -31.38 0.48
C PRO A 90 -14.92 -31.81 1.67
N GLU A 91 -15.42 -31.56 2.88
CA GLU A 91 -14.77 -32.02 4.11
C GLU A 91 -14.55 -33.54 3.98
N LEU A 92 -13.29 -33.96 4.02
CA LEU A 92 -12.90 -35.37 4.03
C LEU A 92 -13.55 -36.03 5.25
N GLU A 93 -14.50 -36.94 4.99
CA GLU A 93 -15.00 -37.93 5.97
C GLU A 93 -13.85 -38.73 6.58
#